data_AF-A0A961IGD2-F1
#
_entry.id   AF-A0A961IGD2-F1
#
_cell.length_a   1.000
_cell.length_b   1.000
_cell.length_c   1.000
_cell.angle_alpha   90.00
_cell.angle_beta   90.00
_cell.angle_gamma   90.00
#
_symmetry.space_group_name_H-M   'P 1'
#
loop_
_entity.id
_entity.type
_entity.pdbx_description
1 polymer ?
#
loop_
_entity_poly.entity_id
_entity_poly.type
_entity_poly.pdbx_seq_one_letter_code
_entity_poly.pdbx_strand_id
1 'polypeptide(L)' 'MDFDYDVIVIGSGPGGEGAAMKCAKSGRRVAIVEKYDQVGGGCTHWGTIPSKALR' A
#
# COMPACT_ATOMS: atom_id res chain seq x y z
N MET A 1 19.18 15.54 4.46
CA MET A 1 17.72 15.44 4.23
C MET A 1 17.18 14.66 5.40
N ASP A 2 16.38 15.30 6.25
CA ASP A 2 15.74 14.61 7.37
C ASP A 2 14.37 14.13 6.89
N PHE A 3 14.10 12.85 7.11
CA PHE A 3 12.87 12.20 6.67
C PHE A 3 11.95 12.01 7.87
N ASP A 4 11.19 13.04 8.21
CA ASP A 4 10.16 12.96 9.25
C ASP A 4 8.87 12.34 8.70
N TYR A 5 8.57 11.14 9.19
CA TYR A 5 7.32 10.43 8.97
C TYR A 5 6.67 10.08 10.30
N ASP A 6 5.37 10.31 10.40
CA ASP A 6 4.59 9.94 11.58
C ASP A 6 4.25 8.44 11.58
N VAL A 7 4.15 7.84 10.38
CA VAL A 7 3.75 6.43 10.19
C VAL A 7 4.54 5.82 9.04
N ILE A 8 5.06 4.61 9.27
CA ILE A 8 5.67 3.79 8.22
C ILE A 8 4.83 2.52 8.07
N VAL A 9 4.40 2.23 6.85
CA VAL A 9 3.61 1.04 6.50
C VAL A 9 4.47 0.12 5.64
N ILE A 10 4.58 -1.14 6.04
CA ILE A 10 5.34 -2.15 5.30
C ILE A 10 4.36 -3.01 4.50
N GLY A 11 4.48 -2.94 3.18
CA GLY A 11 3.61 -3.57 2.20
C GLY A 11 2.49 -2.64 1.71
N SER A 12 2.26 -2.66 0.40
CA SER A 12 1.22 -1.90 -0.31
C SER A 12 0.01 -2.76 -0.69
N GLY A 13 -0.14 -3.95 -0.09
CA GLY A 13 -1.35 -4.75 -0.23
C GLY A 13 -2.59 -4.03 0.33
N PRO A 14 -3.80 -4.59 0.16
CA PRO A 14 -5.06 -3.92 0.51
C PRO A 14 -5.13 -3.45 1.98
N GLY A 15 -4.53 -4.20 2.91
CA GLY A 15 -4.42 -3.78 4.31
C GLY A 15 -3.45 -2.61 4.53
N GLY A 16 -2.30 -2.63 3.87
CA GLY A 16 -1.28 -1.58 3.96
C GLY A 16 -1.74 -0.28 3.29
N GLU A 17 -2.29 -0.36 2.08
CA GLU A 17 -2.91 0.79 1.41
C GLU A 17 -4.06 1.39 2.23
N GLY A 18 -4.93 0.56 2.80
CA GLY A 18 -6.03 1.02 3.65
C GLY A 18 -5.54 1.76 4.90
N ALA A 19 -4.54 1.19 5.60
CA ALA A 19 -3.92 1.83 6.76
C ALA A 19 -3.23 3.15 6.39
N ALA A 20 -2.42 3.15 5.33
CA ALA A 20 -1.71 4.33 4.86
C ALA A 20 -2.67 5.43 4.43
N MET A 21 -3.73 5.10 3.70
CA MET A 21 -4.76 6.06 3.28
C MET A 21 -5.49 6.66 4.49
N LYS A 22 -5.81 5.85 5.50
CA LYS A 22 -6.47 6.35 6.72
C LYS A 22 -5.55 7.31 7.48
N CYS A 23 -4.27 6.98 7.61
CA CYS A 23 -3.28 7.85 8.25
C CYS A 23 -3.05 9.14 7.45
N ALA A 24 -2.91 9.06 6.13
CA ALA A 24 -2.77 10.23 5.26
C ALA A 24 -3.99 11.17 5.34
N LYS A 25 -5.21 10.61 5.33
CA LYS A 25 -6.46 11.37 5.50
C LYS A 25 -6.58 12.03 6.88
N SER A 26 -5.88 11.50 7.89
CA SER A 26 -5.80 12.12 9.22
C SER A 26 -4.72 13.20 9.34
N GLY A 27 -4.09 13.60 8.23
CA GLY A 27 -3.06 14.66 8.19
C GLY A 27 -1.66 14.20 8.59
N ARG A 28 -1.42 12.89 8.73
CA ARG A 28 -0.11 12.32 9.08
C ARG A 28 0.76 12.16 7.84
N ARG A 29 2.07 12.35 8.01
CA ARG A 29 3.09 12.00 7.00
C ARG A 29 3.34 10.50 7.03
N VAL A 30 2.99 9.83 5.93
CA VAL A 30 3.07 8.37 5.83
C VAL A 30 4.09 7.96 4.79
N ALA A 31 4.97 7.04 5.14
CA ALA A 31 5.82 6.32 4.19
C ALA A 31 5.27 4.90 3.99
N ILE A 32 5.26 4.42 2.73
CA ILE A 32 4.99 3.01 2.41
C ILE A 32 6.28 2.39 1.88
N VAL A 33 6.61 1.19 2.36
CA VAL A 33 7.73 0.40 1.86
C VAL A 33 7.17 -0.84 1.18
N GLU A 34 7.39 -0.97 -0.12
CA GLU A 34 7.00 -2.14 -0.91
C GLU A 34 8.24 -2.75 -1.55
N LYS A 35 8.28 -4.09 -1.62
CA LYS A 35 9.37 -4.83 -2.25
C LYS A 35 9.31 -4.75 -3.77
N TYR A 36 8.10 -4.66 -4.31
CA TYR A 36 7.83 -4.62 -5.74
C TYR A 36 7.64 -3.18 -6.24
N ASP A 37 7.93 -2.93 -7.51
CA ASP A 37 7.74 -1.60 -8.11
C ASP A 37 6.27 -1.18 -8.21
N GLN A 38 5.34 -2.14 -8.11
CA GLN A 38 3.91 -1.90 -8.27
C GLN A 38 3.15 -2.03 -6.95
N VAL A 39 2.27 -1.07 -6.69
CA VAL A 39 1.38 -1.04 -5.51
C VAL A 39 0.17 -1.98 -5.65
N GLY A 40 -0.51 -2.30 -4.55
CA GLY A 40 -1.70 -3.17 -4.51
C GLY A 40 -1.43 -4.63 -4.10
N GLY A 41 -0.15 -5.01 -3.99
CA GLY A 41 0.30 -6.33 -3.54
C GLY A 41 -0.26 -7.50 -4.36
N GLY A 42 -0.27 -8.70 -3.76
CA GLY A 42 -0.68 -9.92 -4.47
C GLY A 42 -2.13 -9.89 -4.98
N CYS A 43 -3.03 -9.17 -4.32
CA CYS A 43 -4.46 -9.09 -4.71
C CYS A 43 -4.63 -8.53 -6.13
N THR A 44 -3.91 -7.45 -6.44
CA THR A 44 -3.99 -6.76 -7.73
C THR A 44 -3.21 -7.48 -8.82
N HIS A 45 -2.05 -8.06 -8.47
CA HIS A 45 -1.12 -8.55 -9.49
C HIS A 45 -1.25 -10.03 -9.80
N TRP A 46 -1.49 -10.88 -8.80
CA TRP A 46 -1.38 -12.36 -8.94
C TRP A 46 -2.57 -13.13 -8.32
N GLY A 47 -3.50 -12.43 -7.69
CA GLY A 47 -4.57 -13.04 -6.89
C GLY A 47 -5.95 -12.71 -7.44
N THR A 48 -6.69 -11.91 -6.69
CA THR A 48 -8.12 -11.68 -6.91
C THR A 48 -8.39 -10.98 -8.25
N ILE A 49 -7.71 -9.89 -8.59
CA ILE A 49 -8.04 -9.14 -9.81
C ILE A 49 -7.77 -9.96 -11.09
N PRO A 50 -6.58 -10.56 -11.30
CA PRO A 50 -6.32 -11.35 -12.51
C PRO A 50 -7.25 -12.57 -12.62
N SER A 51 -7.54 -13.26 -11.51
CA SER A 51 -8.41 -14.43 -11.53
C SER A 51 -9.87 -14.12 -11.85
N LYS A 52 -10.32 -12.87 -11.70
CA LYS A 52 -11.69 -12.44 -12.04
C LYS A 52 -11.74 -11.71 -13.38
N ALA A 53 -10.63 -11.19 -13.87
CA ALA A 53 -10.54 -10.60 -15.22
C ALA A 53 -10.51 -11.66 -16.34
N LEU A 54 -10.01 -12.86 -16.05
CA LEU A 54 -9.93 -13.98 -16.99
C LEU A 54 -11.17 -14.90 -16.98
N ARG A 55 -12.15 -14.61 -16.12
CA ARG A 55 -13.46 -15.28 -16.13
C ARG A 55 -14.41 -14.50 -17.03
#